data_AF-A0A7V6YEY5-F1
#
_entry.id   AF-A0A7V6YEY5-F1
#
_cell.length_a   1.000
_cell.length_b   1.000
_cell.length_c   1.000
_cell.angle_alpha   90.00
_cell.angle_beta   90.00
_cell.angle_gamma   90.00
#
_symmetry.space_group_name_H-M   'P 1'
#
loop_
_entity.id
_entity.type
_entity.pdbx_description
1 polymer ?
#
loop_
_entity_poly.entity_id
_entity_poly.type
_entity_poly.pdbx_seq_one_letter_code
_entity_poly.pdbx_strand_id
1 'polypeptide(L)' 'MKRVFLGVDVGSVSTNLVLLDEKGELVDKIYLRTQGQPIAAIQKGLRQLEA' A
#
# COMPACT_ATOMS: atom_id res chain seq x y z
N MET A 1 -16.91 11.87 3.34
CA MET A 1 -15.90 10.84 3.04
C MET A 1 -14.61 11.54 2.68
N LYS A 2 -13.50 11.20 3.34
CA LYS A 2 -12.17 11.74 3.00
C LYS A 2 -11.68 10.99 1.75
N ARG A 3 -11.25 11.71 0.71
CA ARG A 3 -10.66 11.09 -0.48
C ARG A 3 -9.17 10.83 -0.19
N VAL A 4 -8.72 9.65 -0.59
CA VAL A 4 -7.32 9.23 -0.49
C VAL A 4 -6.87 8.63 -1.82
N PHE A 5 -5.57 8.71 -2.08
CA PHE A 5 -4.92 8.13 -3.24
C PHE A 5 -4.07 6.94 -2.78
N LEU A 6 -4.22 5.81 -3.45
CA LEU A 6 -3.42 4.62 -3.18
C LEU A 6 -2.24 4.55 -4.16
N GLY A 7 -1.02 4.62 -3.62
CA GLY A 7 0.21 4.25 -4.31
C GLY A 7 0.55 2.79 -4.06
N VAL A 8 0.95 2.07 -5.12
CA VAL A 8 1.40 0.68 -5.05
C VAL A 8 2.71 0.54 -5.81
N ASP A 9 3.73 0.00 -5.14
CA ASP A 9 5.03 -0.31 -5.72
C ASP A 9 5.36 -1.78 -5.46
N VAL A 10 5.63 -2.53 -6.53
CA VAL A 10 5.84 -3.98 -6.49
C VAL A 10 7.21 -4.31 -7.05
N GLY A 11 8.13 -4.68 -6.17
CA GLY A 11 9.42 -5.24 -6.51
C GLY A 11 9.51 -6.75 -6.29
N SER A 12 10.58 -7.37 -6.80
CA SER A 12 10.88 -8.79 -6.57
C SER A 12 11.06 -9.12 -5.08
N VAL A 13 11.49 -8.14 -4.30
CA VAL A 13 11.82 -8.25 -2.88
C VAL A 13 10.67 -7.79 -1.99
N SER A 14 10.07 -6.65 -2.31
CA SER A 14 9.08 -5.95 -1.47
C SER A 14 7.88 -5.44 -2.26
N THR A 15 6.75 -5.37 -1.58
CA THR A 15 5.51 -4.73 -2.03
C THR A 15 5.20 -3.62 -1.04
N ASN A 16 5.12 -2.40 -1.53
CA ASN A 16 4.88 -1.18 -0.76
C ASN A 16 3.50 -0.62 -1.14
N LEU A 17 2.71 -0.25 -0.13
CA LEU A 17 1.45 0.46 -0.31
C LEU A 17 1.47 1.75 0.50
N VAL A 18 0.96 2.83 -0.07
CA VAL A 18 0.93 4.16 0.54
C VAL A 18 -0.44 4.79 0.29
N LEU A 19 -1.06 5.33 1.34
CA LEU A 19 -2.22 6.21 1.23
C LEU A 19 -1.78 7.66 1.41
N LEU A 20 -2.15 8.51 0.45
CA LEU A 20 -1.98 9.96 0.53
C LEU A 20 -3.33 10.65 0.55
N ASP A 21 -3.46 11.77 1.25
CA ASP A 21 -4.64 12.62 1.14
C ASP A 21 -4.53 13.62 -0.03
N GLU A 22 -5.54 14.47 -0.20
CA GLU A 22 -5.60 15.47 -1.27
C GLU A 22 -4.53 16.57 -1.19
N LYS A 23 -3.86 16.72 -0.04
CA LYS A 23 -2.72 17.64 0.13
C LYS A 23 -1.38 16.96 -0.13
N GLY A 24 -1.39 15.66 -0.44
CA GLY A 24 -0.19 14.85 -0.57
C GLY A 24 0.41 14.45 0.77
N GLU A 25 -0.34 14.58 1.87
CA GLU A 25 0.12 14.16 3.20
C GLU A 25 -0.05 12.64 3.34
N LEU A 26 0.94 12.00 3.98
CA LEU A 26 0.91 10.55 4.24
C LEU A 26 -0.17 10.22 5.27
N VAL A 27 -1.13 9.40 4.88
CA VAL A 27 -2.20 8.87 5.76
C VAL A 27 -1.75 7.57 6.39
N ASP A 28 -1.30 6.60 5.58
CA ASP A 28 -0.86 5.29 6.04
C ASP A 28 0.12 4.65 5.03
N LYS A 29 0.90 3.67 5.49
CA LYS A 29 1.82 2.90 4.65
C LYS A 29 2.00 1.47 5.16
N ILE A 30 2.15 0.55 4.21
CA ILE A 30 2.45 -0.85 4.46
C ILE A 30 3.69 -1.25 3.66
N TYR A 31 4.61 -1.96 4.33
CA TYR A 31 5.73 -2.65 3.70
C TYR A 31 5.58 -4.15 3.90
N LEU A 32 5.59 -4.91 2.81
CA LEU A 32 5.53 -6.37 2.84
C LEU A 32 6.64 -6.97 1.99
N ARG A 33 7.09 -8.17 2.35
CA ARG A 33 7.95 -8.99 1.47
C ARG A 33 7.09 -9.58 0.35
N THR A 34 7.49 -9.41 -0.90
CA THR A 34 6.74 -9.94 -2.06
C THR A 34 6.75 -11.46 -2.07
N GLN A 35 7.88 -12.08 -1.71
CA GLN A 35 8.07 -13.55 -1.71
C GLN A 35 7.64 -14.22 -3.04
N GLY A 36 7.81 -13.53 -4.17
CA GLY A 36 7.34 -14.01 -5.48
C GLY A 36 5.81 -14.09 -5.63
N GLN A 37 5.06 -13.61 -4.64
CA GLN A 37 3.60 -13.64 -4.57
C GLN A 37 3.02 -12.22 -4.50
N PRO A 38 3.19 -11.39 -5.55
CA PRO A 38 2.79 -9.97 -5.52
C PRO A 38 1.29 -9.77 -5.28
N ILE A 39 0.43 -10.62 -5.85
CA ILE A 39 -1.02 -10.52 -5.67
C ILE A 39 -1.40 -10.76 -4.20
N ALA A 40 -0.84 -11.79 -3.58
CA ALA A 40 -1.11 -12.11 -2.17
C ALA A 40 -0.59 -11.00 -1.24
N ALA A 41 0.61 -10.46 -1.52
CA ALA A 41 1.19 -9.36 -0.78
C ALA A 41 0.31 -8.09 -0.87
N ILE A 42 -0.16 -7.72 -2.07
CA ILE A 42 -1.08 -6.58 -2.24
C ILE A 42 -2.37 -6.80 -1.47
N GLN A 43 -3.02 -7.96 -1.63
CA GLN A 43 -4.27 -8.26 -0.93
C GLN A 43 -4.11 -8.22 0.59
N LYS A 44 -2.96 -8.70 1.11
CA LYS A 44 -2.63 -8.59 2.52
C LYS A 44 -2.47 -7.13 2.94
N GLY A 45 -1.73 -6.33 2.17
CA GLY A 45 -1.52 -4.92 2.45
C GLY A 45 -2.81 -4.12 2.44
N LEU A 46 -3.68 -4.33 1.45
CA LEU A 46 -4.99 -3.67 1.36
C LEU A 46 -5.90 -3.94 2.56
N ARG A 47 -5.81 -5.12 3.18
CA ARG A 47 -6.56 -5.45 4.40
C ARG A 47 -5.97 -4.81 5.67
N GLN A 48 -4.73 -4.33 5.61
CA GLN A 48 -4.02 -3.73 6.74
C GLN A 48 -4.05 -2.20 6.71
N LEU A 49 -4.40 -1.59 5.58
CA LEU A 49 -4.46 -0.14 5.45
C LEU A 49 -5.65 0.45 6.21
N GLU A 50 -5.41 1.57 6.90
CA GLU A 50 -6.42 2.38 7.57
C GLU A 50 -6.43 3.81 6.98
N ALA A 51 -7.62 4.37 6.74
CA ALA A 51 -7.82 5.63 6.00
C ALA A 51 -8.64 6.66 6.78
#